data_AF-A0A519RNN1-F1
#
_entry.id   AF-A0A519RNN1-F1
#
_cell.length_a   1.000
_cell.length_b   1.000
_cell.length_c   1.000
_cell.angle_alpha   90.00
_cell.angle_beta   90.00
_cell.angle_gamma   90.00
#
_symmetry.space_group_name_H-M   'P 1'
#
loop_
_entity.id
_entity.type
_entity.pdbx_description
1 polymer ?
#
loop_
_entity_poly.entity_id
_entity_poly.type
_entity_poly.pdbx_seq_one_letter_code
_entity_poly.pdbx_strand_id
1 'polypeptide(L)'
;MQYNDIITKAATVVKSFSTRDGRGELQFHNLAFTALEVKATATIARHYPLSDEENFCITVASWFHGLGYWEDAKEPEEISAMRSSEFLKSYGATEKMVRTTKACILVK
;
A
#
# COMPACT_ATOMS: atom_id res chain seq x y z
N MET A 1 16.37 -8.93 0.60
CA MET A 1 15.58 -7.72 0.94
C MET A 1 14.81 -8.02 2.22
N GLN A 2 14.85 -7.16 3.24
CA GLN A 2 14.14 -7.40 4.50
C GLN A 2 12.69 -6.92 4.38
N TYR A 3 11.76 -7.86 4.14
CA TYR A 3 10.35 -7.53 3.86
C TYR A 3 9.68 -6.75 4.98
N ASN A 4 9.89 -7.14 6.25
CA ASN A 4 9.31 -6.45 7.40
C ASN A 4 9.79 -5.01 7.56
N ASP A 5 11.07 -4.73 7.24
CA ASP A 5 11.62 -3.38 7.30
C ASP A 5 10.94 -2.48 6.27
N ILE A 6 10.72 -3.00 5.06
CA ILE A 6 10.07 -2.25 3.98
C ILE A 6 8.59 -2.06 4.25
N ILE A 7 7.89 -3.06 4.82
CA ILE A 7 6.49 -2.91 5.26
C ILE A 7 6.39 -1.80 6.32
N THR A 8 7.32 -1.74 7.27
CA THR A 8 7.37 -0.67 8.27
C THR A 8 7.61 0.70 7.65
N LYS A 9 8.46 0.77 6.62
CA LYS A 9 8.70 2.01 5.85
C LYS A 9 7.48 2.41 5.03
N ALA A 10 6.78 1.46 4.41
CA ALA A 10 5.53 1.72 3.68
C ALA A 10 4.49 2.36 4.60
N ALA A 11 4.28 1.78 5.79
CA ALA A 11 3.40 2.34 6.80
C ALA A 11 3.79 3.77 7.20
N THR A 12 5.10 4.05 7.32
CA THR A 12 5.62 5.38 7.66
C THR A 12 5.38 6.41 6.56
N VAL A 13 5.59 6.03 5.30
CA VAL A 13 5.30 6.89 4.15
C VAL A 13 3.83 7.27 4.14
N VAL A 14 2.91 6.28 4.19
CA VAL A 14 1.46 6.53 4.16
C VAL A 14 1.01 7.41 5.33
N LYS A 15 1.56 7.18 6.54
CA LYS A 15 1.34 8.04 7.72
C LYS A 15 1.67 9.51 7.42
N SER A 16 2.81 9.78 6.78
CA SER A 16 3.24 11.15 6.49
C SER A 16 2.35 11.88 5.48
N PHE A 17 1.70 11.15 4.56
CA PHE A 17 0.70 11.70 3.65
C PHE A 17 -0.57 12.10 4.40
N SER A 18 -1.03 11.26 5.33
CA SER A 18 -2.25 11.54 6.12
C SER A 18 -2.15 12.78 7.01
N THR A 19 -0.95 13.17 7.43
CA THR A 19 -0.71 14.33 8.32
C THR A 19 -0.46 15.63 7.56
N ARG A 20 -0.14 15.58 6.26
CA ARG A 20 0.31 16.75 5.50
C ARG A 20 -0.82 17.65 5.01
N ASP A 21 -2.02 17.11 4.80
CA ASP A 21 -3.01 17.81 3.96
C ASP A 21 -4.14 18.51 4.71
N GLY A 22 -4.26 18.39 6.04
CA GLY A 22 -5.30 19.11 6.81
C GLY A 22 -6.76 18.80 6.41
N ARG A 23 -6.98 17.94 5.41
CA ARG A 23 -8.29 17.45 4.97
C ARG A 23 -8.75 16.36 5.92
N GLY A 24 -9.25 16.78 7.08
CA GLY A 24 -9.86 15.91 8.10
C GLY A 24 -11.16 15.21 7.67
N GLU A 25 -11.42 15.05 6.37
CA GLU A 25 -12.75 14.66 5.85
C GLU A 25 -12.77 13.36 5.03
N LEU A 26 -11.66 12.64 4.87
CA LEU A 26 -11.75 11.27 4.38
C LEU A 26 -12.04 10.33 5.54
N GLN A 27 -13.34 10.15 5.86
CA GLN A 27 -13.81 9.28 6.96
C GLN A 27 -13.24 7.84 6.88
N PHE A 28 -12.89 7.37 5.68
CA PHE A 28 -12.32 6.04 5.40
C PHE A 28 -10.85 6.06 4.95
N HIS A 29 -10.21 7.22 4.86
CA HIS A 29 -8.79 7.33 4.51
C HIS A 29 -8.10 8.14 5.60
N ASN A 30 -8.21 7.62 6.81
CA ASN A 30 -7.39 8.01 7.94
C ASN A 30 -6.52 6.82 8.33
N LEU A 31 -5.41 7.12 9.02
CA LEU A 31 -4.43 6.10 9.39
C LEU A 31 -5.01 4.91 10.14
N ALA A 32 -6.03 5.14 10.98
CA ALA A 32 -6.65 4.07 11.76
C ALA A 32 -7.41 3.09 10.85
N PHE A 33 -8.14 3.61 9.85
CA PHE A 33 -8.82 2.76 8.85
C PHE A 33 -7.82 1.99 8.00
N THR A 34 -6.78 2.64 7.46
CA THR A 34 -5.75 1.96 6.67
C THR A 34 -5.03 0.87 7.47
N ALA A 35 -4.73 1.11 8.75
CA ALA A 35 -4.11 0.09 9.61
C ALA A 35 -5.03 -1.11 9.88
N LEU A 36 -6.35 -0.87 9.99
CA LEU A 36 -7.35 -1.95 10.10
C LEU A 36 -7.45 -2.76 8.82
N GLU A 37 -7.46 -2.11 7.65
CA GLU A 37 -7.49 -2.75 6.33
C GLU A 37 -6.25 -3.61 6.08
N VAL A 38 -5.06 -3.09 6.39
CA VAL A 38 -3.80 -3.85 6.30
C VAL A 38 -3.84 -5.08 7.21
N LYS A 39 -4.34 -4.92 8.46
CA LYS A 39 -4.45 -6.04 9.40
C LYS A 39 -5.42 -7.10 8.89
N ALA A 40 -6.59 -6.71 8.40
CA ALA A 40 -7.59 -7.63 7.85
C ALA A 40 -7.04 -8.37 6.62
N THR A 41 -6.37 -7.65 5.72
CA THR A 41 -5.71 -8.20 4.53
C THR A 41 -4.66 -9.24 4.92
N ALA A 42 -3.79 -8.92 5.88
CA ALA A 42 -2.79 -9.85 6.38
C ALA A 42 -3.42 -11.10 7.04
N THR A 43 -4.51 -10.94 7.78
CA THR A 43 -5.25 -12.07 8.36
C THR A 43 -5.81 -12.98 7.26
N ILE A 44 -6.45 -12.42 6.24
CA ILE A 44 -7.01 -13.20 5.11
C ILE A 44 -5.89 -13.89 4.33
N ALA A 45 -4.83 -13.18 3.97
CA ALA A 45 -3.71 -13.71 3.20
C ALA A 45 -3.04 -14.92 3.88
N ARG A 46 -2.96 -14.94 5.22
CA ARG A 46 -2.43 -16.06 6.00
C ARG A 46 -3.24 -17.36 5.90
N HIS A 47 -4.47 -17.31 5.40
CA HIS A 47 -5.30 -18.50 5.18
C HIS A 47 -5.11 -19.11 3.79
N TYR A 48 -4.32 -18.49 2.92
CA TYR A 48 -3.97 -18.99 1.59
C TYR A 48 -2.51 -19.43 1.51
N PRO A 49 -2.16 -20.38 0.62
CA PRO A 49 -0.80 -20.87 0.45
C PRO A 49 0.05 -19.88 -0.37
N LEU A 50 0.20 -18.66 0.12
CA LEU A 50 0.98 -17.60 -0.50
C LEU A 50 2.45 -17.68 -0.07
N SER A 51 3.35 -17.41 -0.99
CA SER A 51 4.78 -17.21 -0.70
C SER A 51 5.01 -15.95 0.13
N ASP A 52 6.18 -15.85 0.77
CA ASP A 52 6.58 -14.65 1.50
C ASP A 52 6.61 -13.40 0.60
N GLU A 53 6.98 -13.57 -0.68
CA GLU A 53 6.98 -12.50 -1.67
C GLU A 53 5.57 -12.01 -1.99
N GLU A 54 4.60 -12.93 -2.13
CA GLU A 54 3.20 -12.58 -2.39
C GLU A 54 2.55 -11.91 -1.18
N ASN A 55 2.78 -12.45 0.02
CA ASN A 55 2.34 -11.83 1.27
C ASN A 55 2.92 -10.41 1.43
N PHE A 56 4.21 -10.24 1.10
CA PHE A 56 4.83 -8.93 1.07
C PHE A 56 4.16 -7.98 0.08
N CYS A 57 3.94 -8.40 -1.18
CA CYS A 57 3.31 -7.56 -2.21
C CYS A 57 1.89 -7.14 -1.81
N ILE A 58 1.09 -8.06 -1.30
CA ILE A 58 -0.28 -7.79 -0.82
C ILE A 58 -0.26 -6.81 0.36
N THR A 59 0.66 -6.99 1.30
CA THR A 59 0.77 -6.09 2.46
C THR A 59 1.17 -4.68 2.03
N VAL A 60 2.14 -4.55 1.14
CA VAL A 60 2.52 -3.23 0.59
C VAL A 60 1.37 -2.62 -0.21
N ALA A 61 0.66 -3.41 -1.03
CA ALA A 61 -0.49 -2.93 -1.78
C ALA A 61 -1.57 -2.35 -0.84
N SER A 62 -1.90 -3.04 0.25
CA SER A 62 -2.89 -2.57 1.22
C SER A 62 -2.50 -1.24 1.91
N TRP A 63 -1.21 -0.98 2.09
CA TRP A 63 -0.75 0.32 2.60
C TRP A 63 -0.96 1.44 1.59
N PHE A 64 -0.68 1.18 0.31
CA PHE A 64 -0.71 2.20 -0.74
C PHE A 64 -2.07 2.33 -1.45
N HIS A 65 -2.99 1.37 -1.29
CA HIS A 65 -4.25 1.31 -2.01
C HIS A 65 -5.05 2.63 -1.98
N GLY A 66 -5.19 3.23 -0.80
CA GLY A 66 -5.90 4.50 -0.62
C GLY A 66 -5.07 5.77 -0.88
N LEU A 67 -3.79 5.66 -1.26
CA LEU A 67 -2.88 6.80 -1.23
C LEU A 67 -3.22 7.91 -2.24
N GLY A 68 -3.69 7.53 -3.42
CA GLY A 68 -4.06 8.45 -4.48
C GLY A 68 -5.19 9.41 -4.10
N TYR A 69 -6.08 9.03 -3.18
CA TYR A 69 -7.16 9.91 -2.69
C TYR A 69 -6.65 11.16 -1.97
N TRP A 70 -5.44 11.12 -1.39
CA TRP A 70 -4.82 12.31 -0.80
C TRP A 70 -4.18 13.23 -1.84
N GLU A 71 -3.92 12.75 -3.06
CA GLU A 71 -3.31 13.55 -4.13
C GLU A 71 -4.35 14.05 -5.13
N ASP A 72 -5.08 13.15 -5.79
CA ASP A 72 -6.17 13.47 -6.72
C ASP A 72 -7.19 12.32 -6.74
N ALA A 73 -8.45 12.66 -6.46
CA ALA A 73 -9.54 11.70 -6.42
C ALA A 73 -10.10 11.32 -7.81
N LYS A 74 -9.59 11.90 -8.91
CA LYS A 74 -10.02 11.54 -10.27
C LYS A 74 -9.54 10.15 -10.70
N GLU A 75 -8.28 9.84 -10.42
CA GLU A 75 -7.63 8.57 -10.81
C GLU A 75 -6.83 8.01 -9.61
N PRO A 76 -7.50 7.74 -8.47
CA PRO A 76 -6.82 7.45 -7.21
C PRO A 76 -6.05 6.12 -7.25
N GLU A 77 -6.56 5.12 -7.95
CA GLU A 77 -5.90 3.81 -8.07
C GLU A 77 -4.61 3.89 -8.89
N GLU A 78 -4.63 4.63 -10.01
CA GLU A 78 -3.48 4.86 -10.87
C GLU A 78 -2.37 5.58 -10.11
N ILE A 79 -2.73 6.59 -9.32
CA ILE A 79 -1.78 7.35 -8.49
C ILE A 79 -1.24 6.45 -7.37
N SER A 80 -2.09 5.70 -6.66
CA SER A 80 -1.68 4.72 -5.64
C SER A 80 -0.70 3.68 -6.21
N ALA A 81 -0.97 3.16 -7.40
CA ALA A 81 -0.13 2.17 -8.07
C ALA A 81 1.20 2.77 -8.56
N MET A 82 1.19 4.02 -9.03
CA MET A 82 2.41 4.75 -9.37
C MET A 82 3.30 4.94 -8.12
N ARG A 83 2.71 5.41 -7.02
CA ARG A 83 3.43 5.69 -5.76
C ARG A 83 4.00 4.43 -5.12
N SER A 84 3.26 3.33 -5.10
CA SER A 84 3.78 2.05 -4.61
C SER A 84 4.95 1.55 -5.46
N SER A 85 4.90 1.74 -6.79
CA SER A 85 6.00 1.40 -7.69
C SER A 85 7.25 2.23 -7.43
N GLU A 86 7.13 3.55 -7.31
CA GLU A 86 8.25 4.44 -6.98
C GLU A 86 8.90 4.04 -5.65
N PHE A 87 8.08 3.81 -4.63
CA PHE A 87 8.52 3.34 -3.32
C PHE A 87 9.28 2.02 -3.41
N LEU A 88 8.70 0.98 -4.02
CA LEU A 88 9.32 -0.34 -4.12
C LEU A 88 10.64 -0.32 -4.90
N LYS A 89 10.69 0.41 -6.02
CA LYS A 89 11.91 0.57 -6.81
C LYS A 89 13.03 1.24 -6.01
N SER A 90 12.70 2.21 -5.15
CA SER A 90 13.68 2.87 -4.28
C SER A 90 14.35 1.93 -3.27
N TYR A 91 13.73 0.79 -2.95
CA TYR A 91 14.28 -0.25 -2.06
C TYR A 91 14.84 -1.47 -2.81
N GLY A 92 14.97 -1.40 -4.14
CA GLY A 92 15.54 -2.47 -4.95
C GLY A 92 14.62 -3.68 -5.12
N ALA A 93 13.29 -3.48 -5.04
CA ALA A 93 12.34 -4.54 -5.34
C ALA A 93 12.45 -4.99 -6.80
N THR A 94 12.16 -6.28 -7.05
CA THR A 94 12.21 -6.82 -8.42
C THR A 94 11.02 -6.32 -9.24
N GLU A 95 11.16 -6.33 -10.57
CA GLU A 95 10.07 -5.99 -11.48
C GLU A 95 8.83 -6.88 -11.30
N LYS A 96 9.02 -8.14 -10.86
CA LYS A 96 7.90 -9.03 -10.50
C LYS A 96 7.12 -8.46 -9.32
N MET A 97 7.81 -8.08 -8.24
CA MET A 97 7.18 -7.54 -7.03
C MET A 97 6.45 -6.21 -7.30
N VAL A 98 7.06 -5.34 -8.12
CA VAL A 98 6.43 -4.08 -8.54
C VAL A 98 5.15 -4.36 -9.32
N ARG A 99 5.20 -5.26 -10.31
CA ARG A 99 4.01 -5.60 -11.11
C ARG A 99 2.91 -6.24 -10.27
N THR A 100 3.25 -7.20 -9.41
CA THR A 100 2.28 -7.85 -8.51
C THR A 100 1.61 -6.84 -7.59
N THR A 101 2.40 -5.96 -6.95
CA THR A 101 1.86 -4.93 -6.05
C THR A 101 0.93 -3.97 -6.78
N LYS A 102 1.31 -3.50 -7.98
CA LYS A 102 0.44 -2.64 -8.81
C LYS A 102 -0.86 -3.33 -9.19
N ALA A 103 -0.79 -4.61 -9.58
CA ALA A 103 -1.97 -5.38 -9.95
C ALA A 103 -2.95 -5.54 -8.77
N CYS A 104 -2.46 -5.61 -7.53
CA CYS A 104 -3.30 -5.63 -6.33
C CYS A 104 -3.96 -4.28 -6.00
N ILE A 105 -3.47 -3.17 -6.57
CA ILE A 105 -4.03 -1.81 -6.33
C ILE A 105 -5.01 -1.41 -7.43
N LEU A 106 -4.70 -1.72 -8.69
CA LEU A 106 -5.47 -1.33 -9.88
C LEU A 106 -6.71 -2.21 -10.12
N VAL A 107 -7.30 -2.77 -9.06
CA VAL A 107 -8.34 -3.80 -9.19
C VAL A 107 -9.65 -3.14 -9.60
N LYS A 108 -9.96 -3.23 -10.90
CA LYS A 108 -11.27 -2.87 -11.47
C LYS A 108 -12.35 -3.91 -11.19
#